data_AF-A0A1Y3QVX0-F1
#
_entry.id   AF-A0A1Y3QVX0-F1
#
_cell.length_a   1.000
_cell.length_b   1.000
_cell.length_c   1.000
_cell.angle_alpha   90.00
_cell.angle_beta   90.00
_cell.angle_gamma   90.00
#
_symmetry.space_group_name_H-M   'P 1'
#
loop_
_entity.id
_entity.type
_entity.pdbx_description
1 polymer ?
#
loop_
_entity_poly.entity_id
_entity_poly.type
_entity_poly.pdbx_seq_one_letter_code
_entity_poly.pdbx_strand_id
1 'polypeptide(L)'
;MTTNKTRKLIATIFTAEDMQKIRCMNRAELTAEEQFCLDLFVLGYYTGGMPLRNMAYLTADKIEGSFLDCKTVSYPKVTKMKLNSEFMKIIDRYKADTCDNYLLPIFTQEDNTQSKQERRLEQVAAMMEKTFHKIETITGFEKLTWYEARQAYVDYRLRQGDSVTVLYQMLGDAALEVDEYYWNHP
;
A
#
# COMPACT_ATOMS: atom_id res chain seq x y z
N MET A 1 -19.10 41.66 -16.06
CA MET A 1 -18.76 40.76 -14.93
C MET A 1 -19.28 39.38 -15.27
N THR A 2 -18.45 38.56 -15.92
CA THR A 2 -18.81 37.21 -16.36
C THR A 2 -18.44 36.26 -15.23
N THR A 3 -19.44 35.57 -14.68
CA THR A 3 -19.28 34.59 -13.61
C THR A 3 -18.45 33.40 -14.11
N ASN A 4 -17.25 33.28 -13.56
CA ASN A 4 -16.38 32.14 -13.79
C ASN A 4 -17.03 30.93 -13.09
N LYS A 5 -17.72 30.08 -13.86
CA LYS A 5 -18.19 28.77 -13.42
C LYS A 5 -16.93 27.99 -13.05
N THR A 6 -16.69 27.80 -11.77
CA THR A 6 -15.61 26.94 -11.26
C THR A 6 -15.71 25.61 -12.00
N ARG A 7 -14.75 25.32 -12.90
CA ARG A 7 -14.57 23.96 -13.42
C ARG A 7 -14.40 23.09 -12.17
N LYS A 8 -15.42 22.29 -11.84
CA LYS A 8 -15.30 21.23 -10.85
C LYS A 8 -14.09 20.40 -11.31
N LEU A 9 -12.98 20.46 -10.58
CA LEU A 9 -11.84 19.59 -10.87
C LEU A 9 -12.41 18.18 -10.94
N ILE A 10 -12.22 17.51 -12.07
CA ILE A 10 -12.55 16.10 -12.18
C ILE A 10 -11.62 15.42 -11.19
N ALA A 11 -12.18 14.82 -10.14
CA ALA A 11 -11.39 14.03 -9.22
C ALA A 11 -10.81 12.87 -10.02
N THR A 12 -9.50 12.86 -10.20
CA THR A 12 -8.76 11.74 -10.78
C THR A 12 -8.37 10.80 -9.65
N ILE A 13 -8.61 9.51 -9.81
CA ILE A 13 -8.17 8.48 -8.86
C ILE A 13 -6.85 7.87 -9.33
N PHE A 14 -6.04 7.36 -8.40
CA PHE A 14 -4.89 6.51 -8.73
C PHE A 14 -5.38 5.08 -9.01
N THR A 15 -5.26 4.63 -10.27
CA THR A 15 -5.91 3.38 -10.72
C THR A 15 -5.03 2.14 -10.55
N ALA A 16 -5.63 0.96 -10.70
CA ALA A 16 -4.88 -0.31 -10.76
C ALA A 16 -3.89 -0.35 -11.93
N GLU A 17 -4.18 0.35 -13.03
CA GLU A 17 -3.27 0.49 -14.17
C GLU A 17 -2.06 1.37 -13.82
N ASP A 18 -2.27 2.46 -13.08
CA ASP A 18 -1.18 3.30 -12.59
C ASP A 18 -0.29 2.53 -11.61
N MET A 19 -0.90 1.74 -10.73
CA MET A 19 -0.16 0.83 -9.86
C MET A 19 0.59 -0.26 -10.65
N GLN A 20 0.05 -0.73 -11.78
CA GLN A 20 0.77 -1.65 -12.65
C GLN A 20 2.01 -0.99 -13.26
N LYS A 21 1.92 0.27 -13.69
CA LYS A 21 3.08 1.04 -14.19
C LYS A 21 4.16 1.18 -13.10
N ILE A 22 3.78 1.47 -11.86
CA ILE A 22 4.70 1.49 -10.70
C ILE A 22 5.37 0.12 -10.49
N ARG A 23 4.57 -0.96 -10.46
CA ARG A 23 5.09 -2.32 -10.22
C ARG A 23 6.08 -2.77 -11.30
N CYS A 24 5.84 -2.38 -12.55
CA CYS A 24 6.64 -2.75 -13.72
C CYS A 24 7.71 -1.72 -14.09
N MET A 25 7.88 -0.65 -13.32
CA MET A 25 8.89 0.37 -13.62
C MET A 25 10.30 -0.22 -13.64
N ASN A 26 11.19 0.39 -14.43
CA ASN A 26 12.61 0.07 -14.35
C ASN A 26 13.17 0.53 -13.00
N ARG A 27 13.76 -0.40 -12.25
CA ARG A 27 14.34 -0.14 -10.92
C ARG A 27 15.86 0.06 -10.94
N ALA A 28 16.49 0.11 -12.12
CA ALA A 28 17.94 0.22 -12.24
C ALA A 28 18.54 1.47 -11.57
N GLU A 29 17.75 2.55 -11.48
CA GLU A 29 18.18 3.80 -10.84
C GLU A 29 17.90 3.81 -9.32
N LEU A 30 17.26 2.77 -8.77
CA LEU A 30 16.92 2.68 -7.35
C LEU A 30 17.99 1.92 -6.57
N THR A 31 18.41 2.47 -5.42
CA THR A 31 19.27 1.75 -4.47
C THR A 31 18.54 0.54 -3.87
N ALA A 32 19.25 -0.34 -3.16
CA ALA A 32 18.63 -1.48 -2.50
C ALA A 32 17.56 -1.04 -1.49
N GLU A 33 17.81 0.04 -0.74
CA GLU A 33 16.88 0.61 0.23
C GLU A 33 15.66 1.25 -0.44
N GLU A 34 15.85 1.95 -1.57
CA GLU A 34 14.75 2.51 -2.34
C GLU A 34 13.89 1.40 -2.98
N GLN A 35 14.51 0.32 -3.46
CA GLN A 35 13.79 -0.85 -3.95
C GLN A 35 12.97 -1.52 -2.84
N PHE A 36 13.53 -1.59 -1.63
CA PHE A 36 12.78 -2.07 -0.46
C PHE A 36 11.60 -1.16 -0.13
N CYS A 37 11.77 0.17 -0.16
CA CYS A 37 10.67 1.11 0.04
C CYS A 37 9.55 0.95 -1.00
N LEU A 38 9.92 0.73 -2.26
CA LEU A 38 8.96 0.43 -3.33
C LEU A 38 8.25 -0.91 -3.08
N ASP A 39 8.97 -1.94 -2.64
CA ASP A 39 8.35 -3.21 -2.30
C ASP A 39 7.39 -3.09 -1.10
N LEU A 40 7.71 -2.29 -0.08
CA LEU A 40 6.77 -1.95 1.00
C LEU A 40 5.51 -1.26 0.47
N PHE A 41 5.65 -0.33 -0.48
CA PHE A 41 4.51 0.32 -1.13
C PHE A 41 3.62 -0.68 -1.89
N VAL A 42 4.25 -1.59 -2.65
CA VAL A 42 3.56 -2.66 -3.40
C VAL A 42 2.86 -3.63 -2.46
N LEU A 43 3.46 -4.00 -1.33
CA LEU A 43 2.82 -4.81 -0.29
C LEU A 43 1.61 -4.10 0.31
N GLY A 44 1.72 -2.80 0.57
CA GLY A 44 0.60 -1.96 0.98
C GLY A 44 -0.55 -2.05 -0.01
N TYR A 45 -0.30 -1.90 -1.31
CA TYR A 45 -1.31 -2.10 -2.36
C TYR A 45 -1.97 -3.47 -2.28
N TYR A 46 -1.21 -4.57 -2.23
CA TYR A 46 -1.78 -5.92 -2.16
C TYR A 46 -2.61 -6.18 -0.90
N THR A 47 -2.45 -5.34 0.12
CA THR A 47 -3.18 -5.41 1.39
C THR A 47 -4.18 -4.28 1.57
N GLY A 48 -4.62 -3.62 0.50
CA GLY A 48 -5.65 -2.56 0.59
C GLY A 48 -5.14 -1.24 1.19
N GLY A 49 -3.89 -0.91 0.90
CA GLY A 49 -3.20 0.27 1.45
C GLY A 49 -2.92 0.11 2.94
N MET A 50 -2.35 -1.02 3.37
CA MET A 50 -1.86 -1.17 4.74
C MET A 50 -0.79 -0.10 5.03
N PRO A 51 -0.86 0.64 6.14
CA PRO A 51 0.16 1.62 6.48
C PRO A 51 1.45 0.94 6.96
N LEU A 52 2.58 1.64 6.82
CA LEU A 52 3.91 1.19 7.25
C LEU A 52 3.91 0.58 8.66
N ARG A 53 3.26 1.25 9.62
CA ARG A 53 3.20 0.79 11.01
C ARG A 53 2.65 -0.63 11.09
N ASN A 54 1.52 -0.91 10.44
CA ASN A 54 0.91 -2.23 10.50
C ASN A 54 1.79 -3.28 9.82
N MET A 55 2.42 -2.93 8.69
CA MET A 55 3.36 -3.82 7.99
C MET A 55 4.60 -4.15 8.83
N ALA A 56 5.15 -3.17 9.55
CA ALA A 56 6.31 -3.37 10.41
C ALA A 56 6.07 -4.40 11.53
N TYR A 57 4.82 -4.50 12.00
CA TYR A 57 4.42 -5.48 13.02
C TYR A 57 3.81 -6.75 12.43
N LEU A 58 3.88 -6.99 11.11
CA LEU A 58 3.46 -8.26 10.53
C LEU A 58 4.45 -9.37 10.92
N THR A 59 3.91 -10.44 11.48
CA THR A 59 4.66 -11.61 11.92
C THR A 59 4.11 -12.87 11.25
N ALA A 60 4.93 -13.93 11.15
CA ALA A 60 4.56 -15.13 10.40
C ALA A 60 3.30 -15.84 10.94
N ASP A 61 3.01 -15.72 12.23
CA ASP A 61 1.80 -16.27 12.86
C ASP A 61 0.49 -15.63 12.35
N LYS A 62 0.57 -14.45 11.73
CA LYS A 62 -0.59 -13.76 11.11
C LYS A 62 -0.91 -14.29 9.71
N ILE A 63 -0.11 -15.21 9.17
CA ILE A 63 -0.26 -15.79 7.84
C ILE A 63 -0.63 -17.26 7.96
N GLU A 64 -1.81 -17.62 7.46
CA GLU A 64 -2.28 -18.99 7.38
C GLU A 64 -2.36 -19.42 5.91
N GLY A 65 -1.33 -20.11 5.42
CA GLY A 65 -1.19 -20.47 4.01
C GLY A 65 -1.06 -19.22 3.14
N SER A 66 -2.09 -18.93 2.34
CA SER A 66 -2.15 -17.71 1.50
C SER A 66 -3.13 -16.66 2.04
N PHE A 67 -3.46 -16.72 3.33
CA PHE A 67 -4.40 -15.78 3.96
C PHE A 67 -3.74 -15.00 5.08
N LEU A 68 -3.95 -13.68 5.08
CA LEU A 68 -3.66 -12.80 6.20
C LEU A 68 -4.83 -12.85 7.19
N ASP A 69 -4.55 -13.03 8.48
CA ASP A 69 -5.53 -12.81 9.55
C ASP A 69 -5.76 -11.30 9.74
N CYS A 70 -6.88 -10.84 9.21
CA CYS A 70 -7.24 -9.43 9.20
C CYS A 70 -7.71 -8.91 10.56
N LYS A 71 -8.10 -9.79 11.50
CA LYS A 71 -8.52 -9.39 12.85
C LYS A 71 -7.34 -8.84 13.65
N THR A 72 -6.16 -9.43 13.48
CA THR A 72 -4.94 -9.05 14.21
C THR A 72 -4.25 -7.82 13.61
N VAL A 73 -4.65 -7.41 12.39
CA VAL A 73 -4.11 -6.25 11.65
C VAL A 73 -5.14 -5.11 11.55
N SER A 74 -6.25 -5.23 12.27
CA SER A 74 -7.29 -4.20 12.42
C SER A 74 -8.02 -3.80 11.13
N TYR A 75 -8.25 -4.73 10.20
CA TYR A 75 -9.24 -4.47 9.14
C TYR A 75 -10.65 -4.65 9.73
N PRO A 76 -11.50 -3.61 9.70
CA PRO A 76 -12.84 -3.74 10.26
C PRO A 76 -13.64 -4.79 9.49
N LYS A 77 -14.35 -5.66 10.22
CA LYS A 77 -15.35 -6.60 9.67
C LYS A 77 -14.82 -7.63 8.66
N VAL A 78 -13.51 -7.68 8.40
CA VAL A 78 -12.85 -8.69 7.55
C VAL A 78 -12.08 -9.66 8.44
N THR A 79 -12.32 -10.97 8.26
CA THR A 79 -11.66 -12.00 9.05
C THR A 79 -10.36 -12.47 8.43
N LYS A 80 -10.34 -12.65 7.10
CA LYS A 80 -9.16 -13.07 6.34
C LYS A 80 -9.10 -12.38 5.00
N MET A 81 -7.89 -12.06 4.54
CA MET A 81 -7.62 -11.55 3.20
C MET A 81 -6.74 -12.55 2.45
N LYS A 82 -7.12 -12.90 1.22
CA LYS A 82 -6.26 -13.72 0.36
C LYS A 82 -5.09 -12.89 -0.18
N LEU A 83 -3.89 -13.30 0.16
CA LEU A 83 -2.65 -12.74 -0.37
C LEU A 83 -2.34 -13.37 -1.73
N ASN A 84 -1.90 -12.55 -2.68
CA ASN A 84 -1.51 -13.05 -4.00
C ASN A 84 -0.08 -13.59 -3.99
N SER A 85 0.30 -14.31 -5.05
CA SER A 85 1.64 -14.90 -5.17
C SER A 85 2.76 -13.85 -5.20
N GLU A 86 2.49 -12.65 -5.73
CA GLU A 86 3.48 -11.58 -5.78
C GLU A 86 3.80 -11.00 -4.40
N PHE A 87 2.80 -10.91 -3.52
CA PHE A 87 3.01 -10.57 -2.11
C PHE A 87 3.98 -11.57 -1.47
N MET A 88 3.72 -12.88 -1.63
CA MET A 88 4.57 -13.92 -1.06
C MET A 88 5.99 -13.88 -1.62
N LYS A 89 6.17 -13.62 -2.92
CA LYS A 89 7.50 -13.45 -3.53
C LYS A 89 8.30 -12.31 -2.92
N ILE A 90 7.65 -11.20 -2.57
CA ILE A 90 8.33 -10.08 -1.91
C ILE A 90 8.71 -10.47 -0.48
N ILE A 91 7.80 -11.10 0.28
CA ILE A 91 8.13 -11.58 1.64
C ILE A 91 9.30 -12.57 1.62
N ASP A 92 9.28 -13.54 0.70
CA ASP A 92 10.34 -14.54 0.57
C ASP A 92 11.71 -13.93 0.21
N ARG A 93 11.72 -12.83 -0.56
CA ARG A 93 12.95 -12.11 -0.92
C ARG A 93 13.70 -11.59 0.30
N TYR A 94 12.97 -11.11 1.30
CA TYR A 94 13.54 -10.45 2.48
C TYR A 94 13.63 -11.35 3.71
N LYS A 95 13.15 -12.58 3.62
CA LYS A 95 13.07 -13.54 4.74
C LYS A 95 14.41 -13.80 5.43
N ALA A 96 15.53 -13.72 4.70
CA ALA A 96 16.86 -13.91 5.29
C ALA A 96 17.34 -12.72 6.11
N ASP A 97 16.77 -11.53 5.89
CA ASP A 97 17.18 -10.27 6.52
C ASP A 97 16.31 -9.91 7.74
N THR A 98 15.23 -10.65 7.98
CA THR A 98 14.30 -10.41 9.10
C THR A 98 14.88 -10.88 10.43
N CYS A 99 14.53 -10.18 11.51
CA CYS A 99 14.75 -10.69 12.87
C CYS A 99 13.47 -11.29 13.48
N ASP A 100 13.65 -12.17 14.45
CA ASP A 100 12.57 -12.80 15.21
C ASP A 100 11.52 -13.47 14.31
N ASN A 101 10.24 -13.14 14.50
CA ASN A 101 9.12 -13.66 13.71
C ASN A 101 8.55 -12.63 12.71
N TYR A 102 9.22 -11.49 12.51
CA TYR A 102 8.73 -10.45 11.60
C TYR A 102 8.82 -10.91 10.13
N LEU A 103 7.87 -10.47 9.30
CA LEU A 103 7.84 -10.78 7.87
C LEU A 103 8.70 -9.84 7.02
N LEU A 104 9.10 -8.69 7.58
CA LEU A 104 9.81 -7.64 6.86
C LEU A 104 10.96 -7.11 7.71
N PRO A 105 12.14 -6.81 7.12
CA PRO A 105 13.32 -6.32 7.81
C PRO A 105 13.22 -4.82 8.13
N ILE A 106 12.05 -4.40 8.64
CA ILE A 106 11.83 -3.02 9.10
C ILE A 106 12.48 -2.86 10.47
N PHE A 107 12.19 -3.76 11.41
CA PHE A 107 12.85 -3.82 12.70
C PHE A 107 14.09 -4.70 12.65
N THR A 108 15.04 -4.35 13.51
CA THR A 108 16.28 -5.07 13.75
C THR A 108 16.34 -5.53 15.20
N GLN A 109 17.30 -6.39 15.55
CA GLN A 109 17.53 -6.80 16.94
C GLN A 109 17.83 -5.62 17.88
N GLU A 110 18.29 -4.48 17.34
CA GLU A 110 18.57 -3.28 18.12
C GLU A 110 17.30 -2.52 18.52
N ASP A 111 16.19 -2.71 17.79
CA ASP A 111 14.88 -2.09 17.98
C ASP A 111 14.07 -2.80 19.08
N ASN A 112 14.73 -3.02 20.22
CA ASN A 112 14.22 -3.84 21.33
C ASN A 112 13.35 -3.07 22.34
N THR A 113 13.06 -1.79 22.09
CA THR A 113 12.15 -0.98 22.90
C THR A 113 11.16 -0.24 22.00
N GLN A 114 9.98 0.08 22.55
CA GLN A 114 8.96 0.82 21.81
C GLN A 114 9.48 2.14 21.24
N SER A 115 10.26 2.91 22.02
CA SER A 115 10.83 4.18 21.56
C SER A 115 11.80 4.01 20.39
N LYS A 116 12.61 2.94 20.38
CA LYS A 116 13.49 2.63 19.25
C LYS A 116 12.70 2.19 18.02
N GLN A 117 11.67 1.36 18.20
CA GLN A 117 10.77 0.96 17.12
C GLN A 117 10.06 2.16 16.50
N GLU A 118 9.58 3.11 17.32
CA GLU A 118 8.98 4.35 16.84
C GLU A 118 9.97 5.19 16.02
N ARG A 119 11.19 5.39 16.52
CA ARG A 119 12.25 6.07 15.78
C ARG A 119 12.60 5.36 14.47
N ARG A 120 12.64 4.03 14.47
CA ARG A 120 12.89 3.23 13.27
C ARG A 120 11.79 3.40 12.23
N LEU A 121 10.53 3.41 12.67
CA LEU A 121 9.38 3.68 11.80
C LEU A 121 9.46 5.07 11.17
N GLU A 122 9.83 6.10 11.93
CA GLU A 122 10.02 7.46 11.41
C GLU A 122 11.14 7.53 10.37
N GLN A 123 12.27 6.84 10.62
CA GLN A 123 13.37 6.76 9.67
C GLN A 123 12.97 6.08 8.37
N VAL A 124 12.27 4.94 8.45
CA VAL A 124 11.78 4.22 7.28
C VAL A 124 10.72 5.05 6.55
N ALA A 125 9.81 5.71 7.26
CA ALA A 125 8.82 6.61 6.65
C ALA A 125 9.50 7.74 5.85
N ALA A 126 10.51 8.41 6.42
CA ALA A 126 11.26 9.45 5.72
C ALA A 126 12.02 8.92 4.49
N MET A 127 12.51 7.68 4.55
CA MET A 127 13.15 7.00 3.43
C MET A 127 12.13 6.67 2.32
N MET A 128 10.93 6.23 2.70
CA MET A 128 9.83 5.98 1.77
C MET A 128 9.38 7.26 1.09
N GLU A 129 9.21 8.36 1.82
CA GLU A 129 8.86 9.66 1.25
C GLU A 129 9.88 10.11 0.19
N LYS A 130 11.19 10.03 0.51
CA LYS A 130 12.24 10.33 -0.48
C LYS A 130 12.18 9.42 -1.70
N THR A 131 11.92 8.13 -1.49
CA THR A 131 11.77 7.16 -2.58
C THR A 131 10.56 7.51 -3.44
N PHE A 132 9.43 7.90 -2.85
CA PHE A 132 8.24 8.33 -3.59
C PHE A 132 8.52 9.54 -4.47
N HIS A 133 9.17 10.59 -3.95
CA HIS A 133 9.54 11.76 -4.75
C HIS A 133 10.45 11.41 -5.93
N LYS A 134 11.36 10.45 -5.74
CA LYS A 134 12.20 9.95 -6.84
C LYS A 134 11.40 9.17 -7.87
N ILE A 135 10.51 8.28 -7.43
CA ILE A 135 9.62 7.53 -8.34
C ILE A 135 8.70 8.47 -9.11
N GLU A 136 8.12 9.47 -8.46
CA GLU A 136 7.33 10.54 -9.09
C GLU A 136 8.14 11.23 -10.19
N THR A 137 9.40 11.58 -9.92
CA THR A 137 10.30 12.18 -10.91
C THR A 137 10.56 11.24 -12.11
N ILE A 138 10.72 9.94 -11.87
CA ILE A 138 10.99 8.94 -12.92
C ILE A 138 9.74 8.66 -13.78
N THR A 139 8.57 8.63 -13.15
CA THR A 139 7.33 8.11 -13.75
C THR A 139 6.37 9.21 -14.21
N GLY A 140 6.52 10.43 -13.68
CA GLY A 140 5.59 11.54 -13.87
C GLY A 140 4.31 11.45 -13.04
N PHE A 141 4.17 10.45 -12.15
CA PHE A 141 3.08 10.42 -11.18
C PHE A 141 3.26 11.52 -10.13
N GLU A 142 2.17 12.00 -9.56
CA GLU A 142 2.19 13.00 -8.48
C GLU A 142 1.65 12.39 -7.19
N LYS A 143 2.30 12.71 -6.06
CA LYS A 143 1.83 12.47 -4.68
C LYS A 143 1.52 11.00 -4.39
N LEU A 144 2.49 10.11 -4.60
CA LEU A 144 2.38 8.73 -4.18
C LEU A 144 2.34 8.65 -2.65
N THR A 145 1.22 8.20 -2.10
CA THR A 145 1.07 7.87 -0.68
C THR A 145 0.36 6.53 -0.50
N TRP A 146 0.27 6.06 0.75
CA TRP A 146 -0.53 4.88 1.09
C TRP A 146 -2.00 4.98 0.62
N TYR A 147 -2.51 6.20 0.46
CA TYR A 147 -3.85 6.44 -0.02
C TYR A 147 -4.03 6.05 -1.50
N GLU A 148 -3.08 6.42 -2.36
CA GLU A 148 -3.06 6.05 -3.78
C GLU A 148 -2.97 4.53 -3.95
N ALA A 149 -2.15 3.86 -3.13
CA ALA A 149 -2.12 2.40 -3.09
C ALA A 149 -3.49 1.80 -2.70
N ARG A 150 -4.22 2.43 -1.77
CA ARG A 150 -5.57 2.00 -1.39
C ARG A 150 -6.58 2.23 -2.52
N GLN A 151 -6.56 3.39 -3.18
CA GLN A 151 -7.42 3.68 -4.33
C GLN A 151 -7.21 2.67 -5.44
N ALA A 152 -5.96 2.38 -5.82
CA ALA A 152 -5.65 1.39 -6.83
C ALA A 152 -6.12 -0.02 -6.44
N TYR A 153 -6.06 -0.37 -5.15
CA TYR A 153 -6.58 -1.65 -4.69
C TYR A 153 -8.10 -1.72 -4.83
N VAL A 154 -8.81 -0.68 -4.36
CA VAL A 154 -10.27 -0.60 -4.51
C VAL A 154 -10.66 -0.67 -5.99
N ASP A 155 -10.00 0.12 -6.84
CA ASP A 155 -10.18 0.13 -8.30
C ASP A 155 -10.05 -1.28 -8.89
N TYR A 156 -8.96 -1.98 -8.54
CA TYR A 156 -8.75 -3.35 -8.96
C TYR A 156 -9.89 -4.28 -8.50
N ARG A 157 -10.29 -4.21 -7.23
CA ARG A 157 -11.32 -5.10 -6.67
C ARG A 157 -12.70 -4.83 -7.27
N LEU A 158 -13.08 -3.57 -7.48
CA LEU A 158 -14.34 -3.21 -8.15
C LEU A 158 -14.37 -3.76 -9.59
N ARG A 159 -13.26 -3.64 -10.33
CA ARG A 159 -13.15 -4.24 -11.69
C ARG A 159 -13.24 -5.77 -11.68
N GLN A 160 -12.93 -6.42 -10.57
CA GLN A 160 -13.12 -7.87 -10.38
C GLN A 160 -14.55 -8.25 -9.95
N GLY A 161 -15.44 -7.28 -9.78
CA GLY A 161 -16.84 -7.49 -9.40
C GLY A 161 -17.08 -7.55 -7.89
N ASP A 162 -16.13 -7.12 -7.05
CA ASP A 162 -16.37 -6.99 -5.62
C ASP A 162 -17.42 -5.91 -5.34
N SER A 163 -18.26 -6.13 -4.32
CA SER A 163 -19.25 -5.13 -3.89
C SER A 163 -18.58 -3.93 -3.22
N VAL A 164 -18.94 -2.71 -3.65
CA VAL A 164 -18.53 -1.46 -2.99
C VAL A 164 -18.83 -1.47 -1.49
N THR A 165 -19.94 -2.08 -1.06
CA THR A 165 -20.30 -2.18 0.36
C THR A 165 -19.32 -3.02 1.15
N VAL A 166 -18.82 -4.13 0.57
CA VAL A 166 -17.81 -4.99 1.20
C VAL A 166 -16.46 -4.24 1.28
N LEU A 167 -16.08 -3.55 0.21
CA LEU A 167 -14.85 -2.76 0.19
C LEU A 167 -14.92 -1.59 1.18
N TYR A 168 -16.06 -0.91 1.30
CA TYR A 168 -16.28 0.16 2.28
C TYR A 168 -16.13 -0.35 3.71
N GLN A 169 -16.71 -1.52 4.02
CA GLN A 169 -16.58 -2.13 5.35
C GLN A 169 -15.12 -2.42 5.71
N MET A 170 -14.29 -2.71 4.71
CA MET A 170 -12.88 -3.03 4.88
C MET A 170 -11.96 -1.81 4.87
N LEU A 171 -12.21 -0.84 3.98
CA LEU A 171 -11.27 0.21 3.58
C LEU A 171 -11.78 1.63 3.77
N GLY A 172 -13.04 1.79 4.19
CA GLY A 172 -13.67 3.08 4.43
C GLY A 172 -13.89 3.88 3.14
N ASP A 173 -13.76 5.19 3.26
CA ASP A 173 -14.21 6.16 2.26
C ASP A 173 -13.53 6.03 0.89
N ALA A 174 -12.33 5.46 0.83
CA ALA A 174 -11.66 5.15 -0.44
C ALA A 174 -12.53 4.26 -1.36
N ALA A 175 -13.37 3.38 -0.78
CA ALA A 175 -14.32 2.58 -1.55
C ALA A 175 -15.39 3.45 -2.23
N LEU A 176 -15.89 4.46 -1.52
CA LEU A 176 -16.94 5.36 -2.00
C LEU A 176 -16.38 6.35 -3.03
N GLU A 177 -15.16 6.86 -2.81
CA GLU A 177 -14.52 7.80 -3.76
C GLU A 177 -14.27 7.16 -5.13
N VAL A 178 -13.77 5.92 -5.15
CA VAL A 178 -13.53 5.20 -6.41
C VAL A 178 -14.86 4.80 -7.08
N ASP A 179 -15.87 4.41 -6.31
CA ASP A 179 -17.21 4.12 -6.85
C ASP A 179 -17.87 5.39 -7.45
N GLU A 180 -17.76 6.53 -6.77
CA GLU A 180 -18.21 7.82 -7.29
C GLU A 180 -17.45 8.23 -8.57
N TYR A 181 -16.14 7.93 -8.65
CA TYR A 181 -15.39 8.13 -9.88
C TYR A 181 -16.00 7.35 -11.05
N TYR A 182 -16.30 6.06 -10.88
CA TYR A 182 -16.94 5.25 -11.90
C TYR A 182 -18.35 5.74 -12.26
N TRP A 183 -19.15 6.13 -11.27
CA TRP A 183 -20.48 6.68 -11.50
C TRP A 183 -20.45 7.93 -12.41
N ASN A 184 -19.42 8.76 -12.26
CA ASN A 184 -19.24 9.97 -13.06
C ASN A 184 -18.50 9.74 -14.39
N HIS A 185 -17.95 8.53 -14.63
CA HIS A 185 -17.19 8.15 -15.83
C HIS A 185 -17.60 6.74 -16.35
N PRO A 186 -18.83 6.60 -16.87
CA PRO A 186 -19.37 5.31 -17.35
C PRO A 186 -18.75 4.81 -18.66
#